data_AF-A0A1A8T607-F1
#
_entry.id   AF-A0A1A8T607-F1
#
_cell.length_a   1.000
_cell.length_b   1.000
_cell.length_c   1.000
_cell.angle_alpha   90.00
_cell.angle_beta   90.00
_cell.angle_gamma   90.00
#
_symmetry.space_group_name_H-M   'P 1'
#
loop_
_entity.id
_entity.type
_entity.pdbx_description
1 polymer ?
#
loop_
_entity_poly.entity_id
_entity_poly.type
_entity_poly.pdbx_seq_one_letter_code
_entity_poly.pdbx_strand_id
1 'polypeptide(L)'
;MASGWAHDGAVQDQIDATVNSAVERARSRLTVGDSLEFCEECDAEIPERRRHAIPGVRLCIACQSEFENHDKANSMYNRSGSKDSQLR
;
A
#
# COMPACT_ATOMS: atom_id res chain seq x y z
N MET A 1 3.04 -23.69 36.73
CA MET A 1 3.48 -22.92 35.56
C MET A 1 2.24 -22.69 34.72
N ALA A 2 1.63 -21.51 34.80
CA ALA A 2 0.32 -21.24 34.22
C ALA A 2 0.49 -20.39 32.96
N SER A 3 0.56 -21.02 31.80
CA SER A 3 0.17 -20.41 30.52
C SER A 3 -1.36 -20.32 30.49
N GLY A 4 -1.92 -19.52 31.39
CA GLY A 4 -3.33 -19.25 31.37
C GLY A 4 -3.63 -18.35 30.19
N TRP A 5 -4.51 -18.80 29.29
CA TRP A 5 -5.27 -18.00 28.32
C TRP A 5 -4.65 -17.72 26.93
N ALA A 6 -3.39 -18.09 26.65
CA ALA A 6 -2.83 -18.00 25.29
C ALA A 6 -2.23 -19.35 24.85
N HIS A 7 -2.59 -19.81 23.65
CA HIS A 7 -1.96 -20.98 23.02
C HIS A 7 -0.49 -20.66 22.69
N ASP A 8 0.39 -21.64 22.85
CA ASP A 8 1.80 -21.52 22.44
C ASP A 8 1.85 -21.20 20.94
N GLY A 9 2.26 -19.98 20.59
CA GLY A 9 2.29 -19.49 19.20
C GLY A 9 1.48 -18.22 18.95
N ALA A 10 0.61 -17.80 19.88
CA ALA A 10 -0.27 -16.63 19.68
C ALA A 10 0.46 -15.32 19.32
N VAL A 11 1.72 -15.15 19.76
CA VAL A 11 2.56 -14.00 19.38
C VAL A 11 3.01 -14.10 17.93
N GLN A 12 3.37 -15.30 17.46
CA GLN A 12 3.75 -15.52 16.07
C GLN A 12 2.56 -15.35 15.14
N ASP A 13 1.38 -15.83 15.53
CA ASP A 13 0.15 -15.63 14.76
C ASP A 13 -0.16 -14.13 14.57
N GLN A 14 0.07 -13.31 15.60
CA GLN A 14 -0.10 -11.86 15.53
C GLN A 14 0.93 -11.19 14.60
N ILE A 15 2.18 -11.65 14.64
CA ILE A 15 3.24 -11.16 13.74
C ILE A 15 2.89 -11.51 12.30
N ASP A 16 2.53 -12.77 12.03
CA ASP A 16 2.18 -13.25 10.71
C ASP A 16 0.94 -12.53 10.15
N ALA A 17 -0.09 -12.33 10.96
CA ALA A 17 -1.27 -11.56 10.54
C ALA A 17 -0.91 -10.11 10.16
N THR A 18 -0.03 -9.47 10.94
CA THR A 18 0.43 -8.10 10.66
C THR A 18 1.21 -8.04 9.35
N VAL A 19 2.15 -8.97 9.15
CA VAL A 19 2.96 -9.04 7.92
C VAL A 19 2.08 -9.34 6.71
N ASN A 20 1.20 -10.35 6.80
CA ASN A 20 0.31 -10.73 5.70
C ASN A 20 -0.61 -9.58 5.29
N SER A 21 -1.21 -8.88 6.25
CA SER A 21 -2.06 -7.72 5.94
C SER A 21 -1.30 -6.58 5.23
N ALA A 22 -0.02 -6.35 5.59
CA ALA A 22 0.83 -5.38 4.91
C ALA A 22 1.18 -5.82 3.48
N VAL A 23 1.49 -7.11 3.29
CA VAL A 23 1.77 -7.70 1.98
C VAL A 23 0.53 -7.65 1.07
N GLU A 24 -0.64 -8.02 1.57
CA GLU A 24 -1.90 -7.96 0.82
C GLU A 24 -2.21 -6.53 0.37
N ARG A 25 -2.01 -5.53 1.24
CA ARG A 25 -2.16 -4.12 0.88
C ARG A 25 -1.16 -3.68 -0.18
N ALA A 26 0.09 -4.14 -0.10
CA ALA A 26 1.08 -3.82 -1.13
C ALA A 26 0.66 -4.43 -2.48
N ARG A 27 0.15 -5.67 -2.48
CA ARG A 27 -0.35 -6.33 -3.69
C ARG A 27 -1.60 -5.66 -4.25
N SER A 28 -2.52 -5.18 -3.42
CA SER A 28 -3.73 -4.51 -3.88
C SER A 28 -3.47 -3.15 -4.54
N ARG A 29 -2.29 -2.54 -4.29
CA ARG A 29 -1.86 -1.30 -4.93
C ARG A 29 -1.23 -1.52 -6.30
N LEU A 30 -0.88 -2.76 -6.65
CA LEU A 30 -0.40 -3.09 -7.99
C LEU A 30 -1.59 -3.01 -8.95
N THR A 31 -1.50 -2.11 -9.91
CA THR A 31 -2.47 -2.04 -11.00
C THR A 31 -2.27 -3.24 -11.94
N VAL A 32 -3.36 -3.71 -12.52
CA VAL A 32 -3.36 -4.81 -13.48
C VAL A 32 -4.06 -4.31 -14.74
N GLY A 33 -3.44 -4.47 -15.90
CA GLY A 33 -4.02 -4.08 -17.19
C GLY A 33 -3.03 -3.33 -18.09
N ASP A 34 -3.58 -2.73 -19.15
CA ASP A 34 -2.80 -2.00 -20.13
C ASP A 34 -2.39 -0.61 -19.61
N SER A 35 -1.14 -0.25 -19.89
CA SER A 35 -0.56 1.04 -19.52
C SER A 35 -1.04 2.14 -20.46
N LEU A 36 -1.37 3.31 -19.91
CA LEU A 36 -1.72 4.48 -20.71
C LEU A 36 -0.50 5.01 -21.48
N GLU A 37 -0.74 5.56 -22.67
CA GLU A 37 0.30 6.22 -23.47
C GLU A 37 0.56 7.65 -23.00
N PHE A 38 -0.47 8.29 -22.41
CA PHE A 38 -0.41 9.66 -21.91
C PHE A 38 -0.82 9.70 -20.43
N CYS A 39 -0.20 10.60 -19.68
CA CYS A 39 -0.48 10.83 -18.27
C CYS A 39 -1.87 11.45 -18.08
N GLU A 40 -2.66 10.91 -17.15
CA GLU A 40 -4.02 11.43 -16.89
C GLU A 40 -4.06 12.82 -16.22
N GLU A 41 -2.97 13.28 -15.60
CA GLU A 41 -2.93 14.60 -14.93
C GLU A 41 -2.32 15.71 -15.76
N CYS A 42 -1.30 15.40 -16.56
CA CYS A 42 -0.51 16.41 -17.27
C CYS A 42 -0.39 16.17 -18.78
N ASP A 43 -1.08 15.15 -19.31
CA ASP A 43 -1.06 14.72 -20.71
C ASP A 43 0.34 14.44 -21.29
N ALA A 44 1.37 14.33 -20.44
CA ALA A 44 2.72 13.99 -20.85
C ALA A 44 2.80 12.54 -21.33
N GLU A 45 3.59 12.30 -22.38
CA GLU A 45 3.83 10.95 -22.90
C GLU A 45 4.52 10.06 -21.86
N ILE A 46 3.97 8.87 -21.63
CA ILE A 46 4.52 7.88 -20.71
C ILE A 46 5.53 7.01 -21.47
N PRO A 47 6.82 7.02 -21.09
CA PRO A 47 7.84 6.29 -21.83
C PRO A 47 7.59 4.78 -21.81
N GLU A 48 7.84 4.10 -22.93
CA GLU A 48 7.65 2.65 -23.08
C GLU A 48 8.34 1.83 -22.00
N ARG A 49 9.56 2.21 -21.61
CA ARG A 49 10.30 1.56 -20.52
C ARG A 49 9.50 1.48 -19.22
N ARG A 50 8.68 2.50 -18.94
CA ARG A 50 7.82 2.57 -17.75
C ARG A 50 6.54 1.75 -17.93
N ARG A 51 5.96 1.76 -19.13
CA ARG A 51 4.81 0.91 -19.50
C ARG A 51 5.13 -0.59 -19.38
N HIS A 52 6.35 -0.99 -19.71
CA HIS A 52 6.84 -2.37 -19.53
C HIS A 52 7.21 -2.71 -18.09
N ALA A 53 7.79 -1.77 -17.34
CA ALA A 53 8.19 -2.02 -15.95
C ALA A 53 6.98 -2.11 -15.00
N ILE A 54 5.94 -1.32 -15.25
CA ILE A 54 4.72 -1.26 -14.43
C ILE A 54 3.52 -1.41 -15.38
N PRO A 55 2.97 -2.63 -15.53
CA PRO A 55 1.75 -2.83 -16.31
C PRO A 55 0.59 -2.10 -15.64
N GLY A 56 -0.15 -1.30 -16.42
CA GLY A 56 -1.27 -0.50 -15.92
C GLY A 56 -0.83 0.84 -15.32
N VAL A 57 0.29 1.41 -15.75
CA VAL A 57 0.70 2.76 -15.35
C VAL A 57 -0.24 3.81 -15.95
N ARG A 58 -0.72 4.74 -15.12
CA ARG A 58 -1.63 5.83 -15.52
C ARG A 58 -1.00 7.23 -15.44
N LEU A 59 0.04 7.38 -14.62
CA LEU A 59 0.71 8.65 -14.34
C LEU A 59 2.15 8.63 -14.84
N CYS A 60 2.63 9.79 -15.31
CA CYS A 60 4.05 9.99 -15.60
C CYS A 60 4.88 9.99 -14.31
N ILE A 61 6.21 9.93 -14.45
CA ILE A 61 7.12 9.81 -13.30
C ILE A 61 7.07 11.01 -12.36
N ALA A 62 6.89 12.21 -12.91
CA ALA A 62 6.77 13.44 -12.12
C ALA A 62 5.49 13.39 -11.26
N CYS A 63 4.33 13.22 -11.90
CA CYS A 63 3.03 13.16 -11.21
C CYS A 63 2.97 12.02 -10.19
N GLN A 64 3.49 10.84 -10.53
CA GLN A 64 3.53 9.74 -9.57
C GLN A 64 4.41 10.05 -8.36
N SER A 65 5.56 10.70 -8.55
CA SER A 65 6.45 11.07 -7.44
C SER A 65 5.79 12.08 -6.51
N GLU A 66 5.06 13.06 -7.06
CA GLU A 66 4.30 14.03 -6.28
C GLU A 66 3.17 13.36 -5.50
N PHE A 67 2.40 12.47 -6.15
CA PHE A 67 1.33 11.71 -5.52
C PHE A 67 1.86 10.85 -4.35
N GLU A 68 2.96 10.12 -4.55
CA GLU A 68 3.58 9.31 -3.50
C GLU A 68 4.11 10.14 -2.33
N ASN A 69 4.67 11.32 -2.60
CA ASN A 69 5.10 12.24 -1.54
C ASN A 69 3.91 12.71 -0.70
N HIS A 70 2.76 12.98 -1.33
CA HIS A 70 1.55 13.36 -0.61
C HIS A 70 0.92 12.19 0.17
N ASP A 71 0.91 10.97 -0.38
CA ASP A 71 0.37 9.77 0.31
C ASP A 71 1.17 9.42 1.57
N LYS A 72 2.51 9.52 1.52
CA LYS A 72 3.39 9.27 2.69
C LYS A 72 3.03 10.17 3.89
N ALA A 73 2.67 11.42 3.63
CA ALA A 73 2.29 12.37 4.67
C ALA A 73 0.97 12.02 5.38
N ASN A 74 0.04 11.32 4.70
CA ASN A 74 -1.29 11.00 5.22
C ASN A 74 -1.37 9.69 6.04
N SER A 75 -0.25 9.03 6.31
CA SER A 75 -0.22 7.77 7.08
C SER A 75 -0.33 7.93 8.60
N MET A 76 -0.90 9.05 9.08
CA MET A 76 -1.04 9.34 10.52
C MET A 76 -2.14 8.54 11.23
N TYR A 77 -3.00 7.82 10.50
CA TYR A 77 -4.08 7.05 11.11
C TYR A 77 -3.60 5.65 11.51
N ASN A 78 -3.60 5.35 12.81
CA ASN A 78 -2.98 4.15 13.36
C ASN A 78 -3.63 2.84 12.89
N ARG A 79 -4.92 2.72 12.53
CA ARG A 79 -5.62 1.49 12.05
C ARG A 79 -5.54 0.20 12.89
N SER A 80 -4.45 -0.10 13.59
CA SER A 80 -4.28 -1.24 14.51
C SER A 80 -4.68 -0.90 15.95
N GLY A 81 -4.75 0.38 16.30
CA GLY A 81 -5.33 0.84 17.56
C GLY A 81 -6.85 0.63 17.60
N SER A 82 -7.46 0.63 18.79
CA SER A 82 -8.91 0.50 18.89
C SER A 82 -9.61 1.65 18.16
N LYS A 83 -10.78 1.38 17.58
CA LYS A 83 -11.58 2.41 16.91
C LYS A 83 -11.87 3.59 17.85
N ASP A 84 -12.06 3.31 19.14
CA ASP A 84 -12.26 4.32 20.20
C ASP A 84 -11.02 5.18 20.50
N SER A 85 -9.79 4.67 20.29
CA SER A 85 -8.56 5.44 20.51
C SER A 85 -8.20 6.38 19.35
N GLN A 86 -8.91 6.26 18.22
CA GLN A 86 -8.58 6.97 16.97
C GLN A 86 -9.65 7.98 16.53
N LEU A 87 -10.79 8.05 17.22
CA LEU A 87 -11.96 8.89 16.86
C LEU A 87 -12.26 10.00 17.89
N ARG A 88 -11.31 10.34 18.77
CA ARG A 88 -11.43 11.48 19.70
C ARG A 88 -10.95 12.78 19.07
#